data_AF-A0A4D7DUG3-F1
#
_entry.id   AF-A0A4D7DUG3-F1
#
_cell.length_a   1.000
_cell.length_b   1.000
_cell.length_c   1.000
_cell.angle_alpha   90.00
_cell.angle_beta   90.00
_cell.angle_gamma   90.00
#
_symmetry.space_group_name_H-M   'P 1'
#
loop_
_entity.id
_entity.type
_entity.pdbx_description
1 polymer ?
#
loop_
_entity_poly.entity_id
_entity_poly.type
_entity_poly.pdbx_seq_one_letter_code
_entity_poly.pdbx_strand_id
1 'polypeptide(L)'
;MSKPNDPSEGAPRQIEVGMQMTVKDFITRNNLSMGPREQQGYVIDVDYLTDWMPIFFDDNWITLRFIEGAQSFELPPGRTLQITQRAGRIDGLAFRPFDQPRPLNEMHDYIANLIVTLEGKGWQPTLRIKIPSKSEDFDSTGKNLFAEMQSPSGSSLQMSLRDYGLAPKQESFILSFDPTHRSADESRTYLLEVTLSSSENEISYGDLIYPRRIYELGDVKKELPLRYWINDPDWTPQKAGMVPTTPEERANSESSKWKMPPK
;
A
#
# COMPACT_ATOMS: atom_id res chain seq x y z
N MET A 1 26.33 21.93 11.11
CA MET A 1 25.42 20.79 10.90
C MET A 1 25.30 20.60 9.41
N SER A 2 25.84 19.50 8.89
CA SER A 2 25.63 19.10 7.48
C SER A 2 24.13 18.86 7.29
N LYS A 3 23.55 19.42 6.22
CA LYS A 3 22.20 19.04 5.80
C LYS A 3 22.17 17.51 5.64
N PRO A 4 21.11 16.82 6.08
CA PRO A 4 20.88 15.45 5.62
C PRO A 4 20.94 15.47 4.09
N ASN A 5 21.71 14.56 3.48
CA ASN A 5 21.71 14.44 2.03
C ASN A 5 20.29 14.10 1.59
N ASP A 6 19.71 14.91 0.72
CA ASP A 6 18.40 14.60 0.15
C ASP A 6 18.55 13.33 -0.70
N PRO A 7 17.80 12.25 -0.41
CA PRO A 7 17.87 11.00 -1.18
C PRO A 7 17.65 11.19 -2.70
N SER A 8 16.98 12.26 -3.12
CA SER A 8 16.73 12.57 -4.54
C SER A 8 17.99 12.99 -5.31
N GLU A 9 19.08 13.35 -4.62
CA GLU A 9 20.37 13.70 -5.23
C GLU A 9 21.12 12.46 -5.75
N GLY A 10 20.70 11.24 -5.35
CA GLY A 10 21.27 9.97 -5.79
C GLY A 10 20.45 9.27 -6.87
N ALA A 11 20.94 8.11 -7.32
CA ALA A 11 20.14 7.21 -8.16
C ALA A 11 19.00 6.60 -7.32
N PRO A 12 17.76 6.56 -7.83
CA PRO A 12 16.65 5.97 -7.10
C PRO A 12 16.86 4.47 -6.92
N ARG A 13 16.50 3.93 -5.75
CA ARG A 13 16.47 2.49 -5.52
C ARG A 13 15.26 1.91 -6.25
N GLN A 14 15.50 0.93 -7.10
CA GLN A 14 14.40 0.18 -7.71
C GLN A 14 13.74 -0.72 -6.66
N ILE A 15 12.42 -0.64 -6.54
CA ILE A 15 11.60 -1.55 -5.73
C ILE A 15 10.60 -2.26 -6.64
N GLU A 16 10.65 -3.58 -6.65
CA GLU A 16 9.80 -4.45 -7.44
C GLU A 16 8.63 -4.99 -6.60
N VAL A 17 7.39 -4.72 -7.03
CA VAL A 17 6.17 -5.12 -6.31
C VAL A 17 5.20 -5.76 -7.29
N GLY A 18 4.59 -6.87 -6.91
CA GLY A 18 3.49 -7.48 -7.67
C GLY A 18 2.33 -7.82 -6.74
N MET A 19 1.11 -7.73 -7.27
CA MET A 19 -0.09 -8.17 -6.53
C MET A 19 0.00 -9.67 -6.24
N GLN A 20 -0.51 -10.10 -5.08
CA GLN A 20 -0.49 -11.47 -4.56
C GLN A 20 0.90 -12.06 -4.30
N MET A 21 1.97 -11.30 -4.56
CA MET A 21 3.34 -11.66 -4.17
C MET A 21 3.39 -11.87 -2.66
N THR A 22 4.08 -12.91 -2.20
CA THR A 22 4.25 -13.12 -0.76
C THR A 22 5.19 -12.05 -0.20
N VAL A 23 4.99 -11.66 1.05
CA VAL A 23 5.89 -10.70 1.74
C VAL A 23 7.33 -11.25 1.77
N LYS A 24 7.50 -12.58 1.85
CA LYS A 24 8.81 -13.23 1.76
C LYS A 24 9.47 -12.98 0.40
N ASP A 25 8.74 -13.18 -0.69
CA ASP A 25 9.24 -12.93 -2.05
C ASP A 25 9.55 -11.45 -2.24
N PHE A 26 8.68 -10.57 -1.73
CA PHE A 26 8.90 -9.13 -1.75
C PHE A 26 10.21 -8.73 -1.05
N ILE A 27 10.45 -9.23 0.17
CA ILE A 27 11.69 -9.00 0.93
C ILE A 27 12.90 -9.49 0.14
N THR A 28 12.84 -10.74 -0.35
CA THR A 28 13.96 -11.41 -1.02
C THR A 28 14.31 -10.71 -2.33
N ARG A 29 13.31 -10.43 -3.15
CA ARG A 29 13.46 -9.82 -4.47
C ARG A 29 14.03 -8.41 -4.42
N ASN A 30 13.71 -7.67 -3.35
CA ASN A 30 14.16 -6.30 -3.16
C ASN A 30 15.38 -6.17 -2.25
N ASN A 31 15.94 -7.29 -1.77
CA ASN A 31 17.04 -7.32 -0.80
C ASN A 31 16.77 -6.39 0.40
N LEU A 32 15.59 -6.53 1.01
CA LEU A 32 15.17 -5.73 2.16
C LEU A 32 15.69 -6.36 3.45
N SER A 33 16.06 -5.51 4.40
CA SER A 33 16.45 -6.00 5.73
C SER A 33 15.23 -6.21 6.61
N MET A 34 15.34 -7.12 7.58
CA MET A 34 14.32 -7.35 8.60
C MET A 34 14.86 -6.88 9.95
N GLY A 35 14.12 -6.01 10.64
CA GLY A 35 14.55 -5.43 11.90
C GLY A 35 13.76 -4.17 12.26
N PRO A 36 14.13 -3.49 13.35
CA PRO A 36 13.49 -2.25 13.76
C PRO A 36 13.47 -1.23 12.62
N ARG A 37 12.40 -0.44 12.54
CA ARG A 37 12.27 0.60 11.51
C ARG A 37 13.42 1.61 11.58
N GLU A 38 13.99 1.93 10.42
CA GLU A 38 15.01 2.95 10.24
C GLU A 38 14.46 4.10 9.38
N GLN A 39 14.77 5.35 9.75
CA GLN A 39 14.39 6.51 8.95
C GLN A 39 15.12 6.50 7.60
N GLN A 40 14.40 6.70 6.49
CA GLN A 40 14.93 6.55 5.13
C GLN A 40 15.57 5.16 4.88
N GLY A 41 15.20 4.17 5.69
CA GLY A 41 15.70 2.80 5.60
C GLY A 41 14.87 1.96 4.62
N TYR A 42 15.42 0.80 4.27
CA TYR A 42 14.71 -0.23 3.51
C TYR A 42 14.59 -1.49 4.37
N VAL A 43 14.04 -1.29 5.57
CA VAL A 43 13.92 -2.27 6.64
C VAL A 43 12.44 -2.50 6.94
N ILE A 44 12.05 -3.77 7.07
CA ILE A 44 10.71 -4.16 7.46
C ILE A 44 10.75 -4.69 8.90
N ASP A 45 9.98 -4.06 9.78
CA ASP A 45 9.83 -4.52 11.16
C ASP A 45 8.80 -5.65 11.23
N VAL A 46 9.28 -6.86 10.91
CA VAL A 46 8.43 -8.06 10.79
C VAL A 46 7.87 -8.57 12.12
N ASP A 47 8.41 -8.07 13.24
CA ASP A 47 7.95 -8.41 14.59
C ASP A 47 6.94 -7.38 15.13
N TYR A 48 7.05 -6.12 14.71
CA TYR A 48 6.08 -5.08 15.03
C TYR A 48 4.86 -5.10 14.09
N LEU A 49 5.07 -5.22 12.78
CA LEU A 49 3.98 -5.25 11.80
C LEU A 49 3.16 -6.52 11.96
N THR A 50 1.83 -6.40 11.92
CA THR A 50 0.91 -7.54 12.06
C THR A 50 0.26 -7.92 10.72
N ASP A 51 -0.54 -8.99 10.74
CA ASP A 51 -1.14 -9.66 9.58
C ASP A 51 -2.06 -8.83 8.64
N TRP A 52 -2.30 -7.56 8.96
CA TRP A 52 -3.01 -6.58 8.13
C TRP A 52 -2.27 -5.23 7.99
N MET A 53 -1.21 -5.00 8.78
CA MET A 53 -0.53 -3.72 8.78
C MET A 53 0.26 -3.52 7.49
N PRO A 54 0.21 -2.31 6.89
CA PRO A 54 1.01 -1.99 5.72
C PRO A 54 2.51 -1.83 6.04
N ILE A 55 3.32 -2.08 5.02
CA ILE A 55 4.78 -1.84 5.00
C ILE A 55 5.00 -0.44 4.43
N PHE A 56 5.89 0.34 5.06
CA PHE A 56 6.15 1.73 4.66
C PHE A 56 7.63 1.98 4.40
N PHE A 57 7.91 2.68 3.30
CA PHE A 57 9.17 3.34 3.01
C PHE A 57 8.87 4.83 2.85
N ASP A 58 9.35 5.64 3.78
CA ASP A 58 9.09 7.07 3.85
C ASP A 58 10.36 7.89 3.62
N ASP A 59 10.20 8.93 2.80
CA ASP A 59 11.27 9.88 2.47
C ASP A 59 12.49 9.22 1.79
N ASN A 60 12.28 8.07 1.14
CA ASN A 60 13.27 7.38 0.32
C ASN A 60 13.32 7.98 -1.10
N TRP A 61 14.25 7.53 -1.94
CA TRP A 61 14.20 7.82 -3.38
C TRP A 61 14.03 6.51 -4.14
N ILE A 62 12.81 6.26 -4.64
CA ILE A 62 12.36 4.95 -5.11
C ILE A 62 11.86 5.03 -6.54
N THR A 63 12.32 4.13 -7.41
CA THR A 63 11.66 3.80 -8.68
C THR A 63 10.83 2.55 -8.46
N LEU A 64 9.50 2.70 -8.48
CA LEU A 64 8.61 1.55 -8.32
C LEU A 64 8.45 0.82 -9.66
N ARG A 65 8.86 -0.45 -9.70
CA ARG A 65 8.56 -1.37 -10.81
C ARG A 65 7.43 -2.29 -10.40
N PHE A 66 6.25 -2.05 -10.93
CA PHE A 66 5.11 -2.93 -10.72
C PHE A 66 5.15 -4.11 -11.68
N ILE A 67 4.89 -5.31 -11.17
CA ILE A 67 4.91 -6.57 -11.90
C ILE A 67 3.51 -7.14 -11.96
N GLU A 68 3.07 -7.44 -13.17
CA GLU A 68 1.74 -7.94 -13.45
C GLU A 68 1.82 -9.10 -14.45
N GLY A 69 1.90 -10.32 -13.93
CA GLY A 69 2.13 -11.51 -14.76
C GLY A 69 3.41 -11.38 -15.59
N ALA A 70 3.26 -11.42 -16.93
CA ALA A 70 4.37 -11.26 -17.87
C ALA A 70 4.72 -9.79 -18.17
N GLN A 71 3.93 -8.84 -17.69
CA GLN A 71 4.13 -7.42 -17.90
C GLN A 71 4.79 -6.79 -16.67
N SER A 72 5.53 -5.71 -16.90
CA SER A 72 5.98 -4.83 -15.84
C SER A 72 6.05 -3.40 -16.35
N PHE A 73 5.78 -2.44 -15.48
CA PHE A 73 5.98 -1.03 -15.78
C PHE A 73 6.62 -0.33 -14.60
N GLU A 74 7.31 0.76 -14.93
CA GLU A 74 7.98 1.58 -13.96
C GLU A 74 7.19 2.86 -13.79
N LEU A 75 6.89 3.21 -12.54
CA LEU A 75 6.45 4.55 -12.20
C LEU A 75 7.68 5.46 -12.15
N PRO A 76 7.52 6.75 -12.48
CA PRO A 76 8.58 7.72 -12.24
C PRO A 76 9.03 7.70 -10.77
N PRO A 77 10.28 8.10 -10.49
CA PRO A 77 10.79 8.08 -9.13
C PRO A 77 9.95 8.89 -8.15
N GLY A 78 9.94 8.44 -6.90
CA GLY A 78 9.12 9.02 -5.85
C GLY A 78 9.69 8.82 -4.46
N ARG A 79 8.94 9.35 -3.50
CA ARG A 79 9.43 9.59 -2.14
C ARG A 79 8.87 8.65 -1.10
N THR A 80 7.63 8.22 -1.29
CA THR A 80 6.97 7.33 -0.35
C THR A 80 6.33 6.17 -1.07
N LEU A 81 6.51 4.98 -0.51
CA LEU A 81 5.85 3.76 -0.93
C LEU A 81 5.20 3.09 0.28
N GLN A 82 3.89 2.94 0.21
CA GLN A 82 3.11 2.11 1.12
C GLN A 82 2.69 0.85 0.38
N ILE A 83 2.88 -0.31 1.01
CA ILE A 83 2.46 -1.60 0.48
C ILE A 83 1.48 -2.19 1.48
N THR A 84 0.24 -2.41 1.05
CA THR A 84 -0.74 -3.12 1.87
C THR A 84 -0.54 -4.62 1.68
N GLN A 85 -0.70 -5.35 2.76
CA GLN A 85 -0.65 -6.80 2.74
C GLN A 85 -1.74 -7.37 3.64
N ARG A 86 -2.19 -8.57 3.27
CA ARG A 86 -3.13 -9.35 4.03
C ARG A 86 -2.69 -10.80 3.99
N ALA A 87 -2.62 -11.43 5.16
CA ALA A 87 -2.14 -12.82 5.27
C ALA A 87 -0.77 -13.02 4.61
N GLY A 88 0.12 -12.02 4.73
CA GLY A 88 1.45 -12.05 4.12
C GLY A 88 1.47 -12.01 2.60
N ARG A 89 0.38 -11.58 1.95
CA ARG A 89 0.32 -11.34 0.50
C ARG A 89 0.03 -9.89 0.23
N ILE A 90 0.73 -9.32 -0.74
CA ILE A 90 0.53 -7.95 -1.18
C ILE A 90 -0.82 -7.85 -1.89
N ASP A 91 -1.70 -6.97 -1.41
CA ASP A 91 -3.05 -6.76 -1.99
C ASP A 91 -3.27 -5.34 -2.51
N GLY A 92 -2.28 -4.46 -2.31
CA GLY A 92 -2.36 -3.08 -2.74
C GLY A 92 -1.05 -2.33 -2.52
N LEU A 93 -0.97 -1.17 -3.15
CA LEU A 93 0.11 -0.23 -2.91
C LEU A 93 -0.38 1.20 -3.12
N ALA A 94 0.27 2.14 -2.43
CA ALA A 94 0.12 3.57 -2.65
C ALA A 94 1.50 4.20 -2.77
N PHE A 95 1.68 5.00 -3.81
CA PHE A 95 2.94 5.64 -4.16
C PHE A 95 2.77 7.15 -4.20
N ARG A 96 3.70 7.87 -3.57
CA ARG A 96 3.74 9.34 -3.57
C ARG A 96 5.05 9.80 -4.21
N PRO A 97 4.98 10.52 -5.33
CA PRO A 97 6.18 10.95 -6.03
C PRO A 97 6.93 12.09 -5.35
N PHE A 98 6.26 12.87 -4.51
CA PHE A 98 6.83 14.06 -3.87
C PHE A 98 6.95 13.87 -2.36
N ASP A 99 8.01 14.45 -1.80
CA ASP A 99 8.37 14.45 -0.38
C ASP A 99 7.49 15.42 0.41
N GLN A 100 7.15 16.52 -0.24
CA GLN A 100 6.31 17.59 0.27
C GLN A 100 5.22 17.93 -0.76
N PRO A 101 4.07 18.44 -0.29
CA PRO A 101 3.05 18.99 -1.17
C PRO A 101 3.63 20.02 -2.16
N ARG A 102 3.20 19.96 -3.43
CA ARG A 102 3.70 20.85 -4.51
C ARG A 102 2.58 21.71 -5.10
N PRO A 103 2.91 22.86 -5.70
CA PRO A 103 1.96 23.63 -6.51
C PRO A 103 1.30 22.78 -7.62
N LEU A 104 0.05 23.12 -7.97
CA LEU A 104 -0.76 22.33 -8.92
C LEU A 104 -0.14 22.20 -10.31
N ASN A 105 0.57 23.24 -10.78
CA ASN A 105 1.25 23.23 -12.07
C ASN A 105 2.41 22.23 -12.11
N GLU A 106 3.18 22.06 -11.03
CA GLU A 106 4.22 21.04 -10.94
C GLU A 106 3.63 19.62 -10.96
N MET A 107 2.44 19.44 -10.37
CA MET A 107 1.70 18.18 -10.42
C MET A 107 1.24 17.85 -11.84
N HIS A 108 0.80 18.84 -12.62
CA HIS A 108 0.26 18.62 -13.96
C HIS A 108 1.29 17.99 -14.90
N ASP A 109 2.53 18.49 -14.91
CA ASP A 109 3.59 17.94 -15.77
C ASP A 109 3.91 16.49 -15.42
N TYR A 110 3.99 16.18 -14.12
CA TYR A 110 4.20 14.81 -13.65
C TYR A 110 3.05 13.89 -14.05
N ILE A 111 1.80 14.31 -13.81
CA ILE A 111 0.59 13.54 -14.11
C ILE A 111 0.48 13.28 -15.61
N ALA A 112 0.73 14.29 -16.44
CA ALA A 112 0.69 14.14 -17.90
C ALA A 112 1.70 13.09 -18.38
N ASN A 113 2.94 13.15 -17.89
CA ASN A 113 3.98 12.17 -18.22
C ASN A 113 3.62 10.75 -17.74
N LEU A 114 3.05 10.64 -16.54
CA LEU A 114 2.61 9.36 -15.98
C LEU A 114 1.49 8.75 -16.83
N ILE A 115 0.48 9.52 -17.21
CA ILE A 115 -0.63 9.05 -18.07
C ILE A 115 -0.09 8.55 -19.40
N VAL A 116 0.75 9.33 -20.10
CA VAL A 116 1.35 8.93 -21.38
C VAL A 116 2.16 7.64 -21.24
N THR A 117 2.91 7.50 -20.13
CA THR A 117 3.68 6.28 -19.85
C THR A 117 2.77 5.07 -19.65
N LEU A 118 1.69 5.22 -18.87
CA LEU A 118 0.73 4.15 -18.61
C LEU A 118 -0.01 3.75 -19.89
N GLU A 119 -0.51 4.71 -20.67
CA GLU A 119 -1.17 4.46 -21.95
C GLU A 119 -0.23 3.75 -22.94
N GLY A 120 1.04 4.17 -23.01
CA GLY A 120 2.08 3.50 -23.80
C GLY A 120 2.39 2.06 -23.36
N LYS A 121 2.02 1.69 -22.12
CA LYS A 121 2.08 0.32 -21.58
C LYS A 121 0.76 -0.43 -21.70
N GLY A 122 -0.24 0.15 -22.36
CA GLY A 122 -1.53 -0.49 -22.63
C GLY A 122 -2.59 -0.27 -21.56
N TRP A 123 -2.32 0.53 -20.52
CA TRP A 123 -3.35 0.92 -19.56
C TRP A 123 -4.42 1.77 -20.25
N GLN A 124 -5.68 1.52 -19.92
CA GLN A 124 -6.81 2.23 -20.50
C GLN A 124 -7.60 2.97 -19.41
N PRO A 125 -7.97 4.25 -19.62
CA PRO A 125 -8.83 4.94 -18.68
C PRO A 125 -10.20 4.27 -18.61
N THR A 126 -10.68 3.96 -17.41
CA THR A 126 -12.03 3.43 -17.17
C THR A 126 -13.07 4.56 -17.09
N LEU A 127 -12.61 5.75 -16.71
CA LEU A 127 -13.39 6.98 -16.65
C LEU A 127 -12.65 8.11 -17.36
N ARG A 128 -13.39 9.14 -17.78
CA ARG A 128 -12.78 10.34 -18.37
C ARG A 128 -11.84 10.99 -17.37
N ILE A 129 -10.56 11.09 -17.74
CA ILE A 129 -9.55 11.76 -16.92
C ILE A 129 -9.86 13.26 -16.86
N LYS A 130 -9.95 13.82 -15.65
CA LYS A 130 -10.18 15.26 -15.42
C LYS A 130 -9.26 15.77 -14.31
N ILE A 131 -8.02 16.08 -14.66
CA ILE A 131 -7.03 16.63 -13.73
C ILE A 131 -7.58 17.95 -13.14
N PRO A 132 -7.61 18.11 -11.80
CA PRO A 132 -8.12 19.32 -11.17
C PRO A 132 -7.22 20.52 -11.51
N SER A 133 -7.84 21.68 -11.64
CA SER A 133 -7.18 22.93 -12.04
C SER A 133 -7.46 24.10 -11.10
N LYS A 134 -8.43 23.95 -10.20
CA LYS A 134 -8.92 24.96 -9.27
C LYS A 134 -9.47 24.32 -8.01
N SER A 135 -9.59 25.10 -6.93
CA SER A 135 -10.09 24.67 -5.62
C SER A 135 -11.46 23.98 -5.68
N GLU A 136 -12.34 24.43 -6.58
CA GLU A 136 -13.70 23.90 -6.68
C GLU A 136 -13.76 22.51 -7.34
N ASP A 137 -12.66 22.02 -7.91
CA ASP A 137 -12.60 20.65 -8.40
C ASP A 137 -12.48 19.64 -7.24
N PHE A 138 -12.12 20.07 -6.02
CA PHE A 138 -11.96 19.19 -4.86
C PHE A 138 -13.26 19.03 -4.07
N ASP A 139 -13.46 17.84 -3.49
CA ASP A 139 -14.61 17.58 -2.62
C ASP A 139 -14.48 18.29 -1.26
N SER A 140 -15.49 18.14 -0.40
CA SER A 140 -15.51 18.77 0.93
C SER A 140 -14.41 18.26 1.88
N THR A 141 -13.69 17.20 1.51
CA THR A 141 -12.54 16.66 2.23
C THR A 141 -11.21 17.11 1.63
N GLY A 142 -11.25 17.94 0.57
CA GLY A 142 -10.08 18.39 -0.16
C GLY A 142 -9.49 17.30 -1.06
N LYS A 143 -10.23 16.25 -1.42
CA LYS A 143 -9.77 15.16 -2.29
C LYS A 143 -10.40 15.27 -3.68
N ASN A 144 -9.63 14.89 -4.70
CA ASN A 144 -10.14 14.68 -6.06
C ASN A 144 -9.53 13.40 -6.64
N LEU A 145 -10.38 12.44 -6.98
CA LEU A 145 -10.03 11.27 -7.80
C LEU A 145 -10.24 11.65 -9.28
N PHE A 146 -9.16 11.89 -10.01
CA PHE A 146 -9.23 12.46 -11.36
C PHE A 146 -8.95 11.45 -12.48
N ALA A 147 -8.37 10.30 -12.15
CA ALA A 147 -8.08 9.26 -13.12
C ALA A 147 -8.24 7.88 -12.48
N GLU A 148 -8.89 7.01 -13.22
CA GLU A 148 -8.95 5.57 -12.98
C GLU A 148 -8.58 4.88 -14.27
N MET A 149 -7.61 3.96 -14.20
CA MET A 149 -7.09 3.23 -15.34
C MET A 149 -7.05 1.74 -15.02
N GLN A 150 -7.28 0.92 -16.03
CA GLN A 150 -7.19 -0.53 -15.92
C GLN A 150 -6.07 -1.07 -16.79
N SER A 151 -5.31 -2.01 -16.25
CA SER A 151 -4.27 -2.72 -17.00
C SER A 151 -4.88 -3.75 -17.96
N PRO A 152 -4.13 -4.22 -18.97
CA PRO A 152 -4.57 -5.34 -19.81
C PRO A 152 -4.89 -6.63 -19.06
N SER A 153 -4.32 -6.83 -17.88
CA SER A 153 -4.51 -8.01 -17.03
C SER A 153 -5.48 -7.79 -15.86
N GLY A 154 -6.12 -6.62 -15.78
CA GLY A 154 -7.26 -6.38 -14.90
C GLY A 154 -6.97 -5.61 -13.61
N SER A 155 -5.71 -5.26 -13.30
CA SER A 155 -5.39 -4.39 -12.17
C SER A 155 -5.95 -2.98 -12.36
N SER A 156 -6.31 -2.33 -11.26
CA SER A 156 -6.78 -0.95 -11.23
C SER A 156 -5.70 -0.02 -10.70
N LEU A 157 -5.55 1.12 -11.35
CA LEU A 157 -4.73 2.24 -10.93
C LEU A 157 -5.62 3.46 -10.76
N GLN A 158 -5.54 4.09 -9.60
CA GLN A 158 -6.25 5.31 -9.27
C GLN A 158 -5.26 6.41 -8.97
N MET A 159 -5.49 7.60 -9.52
CA MET A 159 -4.70 8.79 -9.20
C MET A 159 -5.58 9.83 -8.56
N SER A 160 -5.17 10.30 -7.39
CA SER A 160 -5.87 11.33 -6.64
C SER A 160 -4.95 12.46 -6.22
N LEU A 161 -5.48 13.68 -6.23
CA LEU A 161 -4.86 14.85 -5.62
C LEU A 161 -5.59 15.18 -4.34
N ARG A 162 -4.84 15.49 -3.28
CA ARG A 162 -5.37 16.06 -2.04
C ARG A 162 -4.84 17.47 -1.85
N ASP A 163 -5.72 18.42 -1.58
CA ASP A 163 -5.38 19.78 -1.16
C ASP A 163 -4.90 19.74 0.30
N TYR A 164 -3.63 20.03 0.52
CA TYR A 164 -3.02 19.99 1.84
C TYR A 164 -3.51 21.13 2.76
N GLY A 165 -4.04 22.21 2.18
CA GLY A 165 -4.67 23.31 2.92
C GLY A 165 -6.09 23.00 3.40
N LEU A 166 -6.81 22.11 2.72
CA LEU A 166 -8.22 21.76 3.00
C LEU A 166 -8.41 20.38 3.64
N ALA A 167 -7.44 19.48 3.54
CA ALA A 167 -7.55 18.13 4.12
C ALA A 167 -7.51 18.17 5.66
N PRO A 168 -8.36 17.38 6.36
CA PRO A 168 -8.19 17.17 7.80
C PRO A 168 -6.77 16.68 8.07
N LYS A 169 -6.05 17.32 9.00
CA LYS A 169 -4.67 16.99 9.42
C LYS A 169 -4.46 15.54 9.94
N GLN A 170 -5.49 14.70 9.87
CA GLN A 170 -5.56 13.35 10.43
C GLN A 170 -5.38 12.23 9.41
N GLU A 171 -5.34 12.47 8.09
CA GLU A 171 -5.26 11.39 7.11
C GLU A 171 -3.92 11.30 6.34
N SER A 172 -2.84 11.41 7.09
CA SER A 172 -1.59 10.77 6.70
C SER A 172 -1.31 9.68 7.72
N PHE A 173 -1.65 8.42 7.44
CA PHE A 173 -1.12 7.27 8.19
C PHE A 173 0.43 7.14 8.10
N ILE A 174 1.12 8.18 7.63
CA ILE A 174 2.49 8.15 7.12
C ILE A 174 3.40 9.18 7.78
N LEU A 175 2.90 10.22 8.47
CA LEU A 175 3.79 11.22 9.06
C LEU A 175 3.40 11.52 10.51
N SER A 176 4.38 11.34 11.39
CA SER A 176 4.34 11.75 12.78
C SER A 176 3.83 13.18 12.94
N PHE A 177 2.90 13.33 13.88
CA PHE A 177 2.27 14.58 14.29
C PHE A 177 3.30 15.68 14.58
N ASP A 178 3.27 16.79 13.83
CA ASP A 178 3.82 18.07 14.27
C ASP A 178 2.67 18.93 14.85
N PRO A 179 2.52 18.98 16.19
CA PRO A 179 1.48 19.77 16.85
C PRO A 179 1.59 21.28 16.59
N THR A 180 2.74 21.74 16.12
CA THR A 180 3.05 23.16 16.00
C THR A 180 2.77 23.72 14.60
N HIS A 181 2.45 22.85 13.63
CA HIS A 181 2.19 23.27 12.25
C HIS A 181 0.83 23.97 12.13
N ARG A 182 0.84 25.29 11.91
CA ARG A 182 -0.37 26.10 11.66
C ARG A 182 -0.87 25.86 10.24
N SER A 183 -2.20 25.80 10.05
CA SER A 183 -2.77 25.85 8.69
C SER A 183 -2.32 27.16 8.05
N ALA A 184 -1.70 27.06 6.89
CA ALA A 184 -1.49 28.22 6.05
C ALA A 184 -2.78 28.45 5.26
N ASP A 185 -3.42 29.60 5.47
CA ASP A 185 -4.67 30.00 4.80
C ASP A 185 -4.57 30.01 3.26
N GLU A 186 -3.37 29.85 2.68
CA GLU A 186 -3.12 29.94 1.24
C GLU A 186 -2.02 29.01 0.69
N SER A 187 -1.70 27.86 1.32
CA SER A 187 -0.54 27.08 0.81
C SER A 187 -0.70 26.61 -0.66
N ARG A 188 -1.93 26.41 -1.16
CA ARG A 188 -2.25 25.95 -2.54
C ARG A 188 -1.31 24.83 -3.00
N THR A 189 -0.99 23.93 -2.09
CA THR A 189 -0.12 22.78 -2.35
C THR A 189 -0.93 21.50 -2.30
N TYR A 190 -0.57 20.58 -3.17
CA TYR A 190 -1.31 19.37 -3.41
C TYR A 190 -0.41 18.17 -3.17
N LEU A 191 -1.03 17.05 -2.80
CA LEU A 191 -0.36 15.77 -2.66
C LEU A 191 -0.93 14.81 -3.70
N LEU A 192 -0.07 14.31 -4.59
CA LEU A 192 -0.42 13.28 -5.55
C LEU A 192 -0.24 11.90 -4.91
N GLU A 193 -1.30 11.11 -4.96
CA GLU A 193 -1.31 9.71 -4.52
C GLU A 193 -1.72 8.83 -5.70
N VAL A 194 -0.84 7.87 -6.03
CA VAL A 194 -1.08 6.84 -7.05
C VAL A 194 -1.31 5.53 -6.31
N THR A 195 -2.51 4.99 -6.40
CA THR A 195 -2.90 3.74 -5.74
C THR A 195 -3.06 2.67 -6.80
N LEU A 196 -2.49 1.49 -6.56
CA LEU A 196 -2.78 0.29 -7.35
C LEU A 196 -3.43 -0.78 -6.47
N SER A 197 -4.41 -1.47 -7.03
CA SER A 197 -5.08 -2.60 -6.41
C SER A 197 -5.46 -3.65 -7.47
N SER A 198 -5.60 -4.90 -7.02
CA SER A 198 -6.22 -5.95 -7.83
C SER A 198 -7.59 -6.27 -7.24
N SER A 199 -8.61 -6.36 -8.10
CA SER A 199 -9.97 -6.78 -7.72
C SER A 199 -10.08 -8.30 -7.55
N GLU A 200 -9.05 -9.06 -7.95
CA GLU A 200 -9.09 -10.52 -7.95
C GLU A 200 -8.49 -11.09 -6.65
N ASN A 201 -9.32 -11.83 -5.92
CA ASN A 201 -8.95 -12.68 -4.79
C ASN A 201 -8.58 -11.95 -3.48
N GLU A 202 -9.48 -11.10 -2.98
CA GLU A 202 -9.41 -10.68 -1.58
C GLU A 202 -9.61 -11.89 -0.65
N ILE A 203 -8.53 -12.33 -0.01
CA ILE A 203 -8.59 -13.25 1.13
C ILE A 203 -9.35 -12.51 2.24
N SER A 204 -10.48 -13.03 2.69
CA SER A 204 -11.15 -12.44 3.85
C SER A 204 -10.40 -12.83 5.14
N TYR A 205 -10.58 -12.04 6.19
CA TYR A 205 -10.04 -12.36 7.52
C TYR A 205 -10.41 -13.79 7.98
N GLY A 206 -11.63 -14.23 7.66
CA GLY A 206 -12.13 -15.56 8.01
C GLY A 206 -11.56 -16.71 7.20
N ASP A 207 -10.85 -16.45 6.10
CA ASP A 207 -10.33 -17.49 5.22
C ASP A 207 -8.98 -18.04 5.67
N LEU A 208 -8.06 -17.16 6.07
CA LEU A 208 -6.69 -17.55 6.43
C LEU A 208 -6.16 -16.89 7.70
N ILE A 209 -6.51 -15.63 7.97
CA ILE A 209 -5.96 -14.89 9.13
C ILE A 209 -6.51 -15.46 10.44
N TYR A 210 -7.84 -15.49 10.61
CA TYR A 210 -8.48 -16.00 11.81
C TYR A 210 -8.09 -17.45 12.14
N PRO A 211 -8.10 -18.39 11.17
CA PRO A 211 -7.61 -19.74 11.41
C PRO A 211 -6.15 -19.78 11.90
N ARG A 212 -5.26 -18.98 11.29
CA ARG A 212 -3.85 -18.96 11.69
C ARG A 212 -3.67 -18.40 13.11
N ARG A 213 -4.37 -17.33 13.46
CA ARG A 213 -4.38 -16.76 14.83
C ARG A 213 -4.86 -17.78 15.86
N ILE A 214 -5.91 -18.55 15.54
CA ILE A 214 -6.40 -19.64 16.39
C ILE A 214 -5.35 -20.74 16.53
N TYR A 215 -4.71 -21.14 15.43
CA TYR A 215 -3.70 -22.20 15.47
C TYR A 215 -2.48 -21.81 16.32
N GLU A 216 -1.93 -20.61 16.10
CA GLU A 216 -0.70 -20.16 16.75
C GLU A 216 -0.94 -19.68 18.20
N LEU A 217 -2.06 -19.00 18.46
CA LEU A 217 -2.31 -18.28 19.72
C LEU A 217 -3.55 -18.78 20.49
N GLY A 218 -4.39 -19.62 19.88
CA GLY A 218 -5.67 -20.04 20.46
C GLY A 218 -6.72 -18.93 20.53
N ASP A 219 -6.49 -17.77 19.90
CA ASP A 219 -7.33 -16.59 20.02
C ASP A 219 -7.43 -15.84 18.68
N VAL A 220 -8.64 -15.69 18.18
CA VAL A 220 -8.92 -15.01 16.91
C VAL A 220 -8.67 -13.50 16.95
N LYS A 221 -8.75 -12.89 18.15
CA LYS A 221 -8.63 -11.44 18.35
C LYS A 221 -7.18 -11.00 18.50
N LYS A 222 -6.25 -11.90 18.81
CA LYS A 222 -4.82 -11.57 18.93
C LYS A 222 -4.14 -11.61 17.57
N GLU A 223 -3.55 -10.48 17.20
CA GLU A 223 -2.87 -10.32 15.93
C GLU A 223 -1.56 -11.10 15.89
N LEU A 224 -1.23 -11.63 14.71
CA LEU A 224 0.06 -12.29 14.50
C LEU A 224 1.07 -11.33 13.88
N PRO A 225 2.31 -11.31 14.38
CA PRO A 225 3.41 -10.65 13.69
C PRO A 225 3.58 -11.15 12.26
N LEU A 226 4.04 -10.27 11.38
CA LEU A 226 4.25 -10.55 9.96
C LEU A 226 5.26 -11.70 9.75
N ARG A 227 6.19 -11.89 10.69
CA ARG A 227 7.17 -12.99 10.69
C ARG A 227 6.53 -14.36 10.47
N TYR A 228 5.36 -14.65 11.03
CA TYR A 228 4.70 -15.94 10.83
C TYR A 228 4.44 -16.21 9.34
N TRP A 229 3.94 -15.20 8.63
CA TRP A 229 3.66 -15.28 7.21
C TRP A 229 4.90 -15.32 6.32
N ILE A 230 6.02 -14.81 6.82
CA ILE A 230 7.31 -14.88 6.11
C ILE A 230 7.95 -16.26 6.28
N ASN A 231 7.89 -16.82 7.49
CA ASN A 231 8.50 -18.11 7.81
C ASN A 231 7.77 -19.26 7.13
N ASP A 232 6.43 -19.20 7.08
CA ASP A 232 5.60 -20.17 6.38
C ASP A 232 4.54 -19.45 5.52
N PRO A 233 4.92 -19.04 4.28
CA PRO A 233 4.06 -18.28 3.37
C PRO A 233 2.98 -19.14 2.69
N ASP A 234 3.19 -20.46 2.64
CA ASP A 234 2.26 -21.42 2.01
C ASP A 234 1.36 -22.11 3.04
N TRP A 235 1.30 -21.55 4.25
CA TRP A 235 0.42 -22.01 5.33
C TRP A 235 -1.04 -22.14 4.87
N THR A 236 -1.71 -23.21 5.29
CA THR A 236 -3.16 -23.33 5.19
C THR A 236 -3.76 -24.02 6.42
N PRO A 237 -5.03 -23.75 6.77
CA PRO A 237 -5.73 -24.45 7.86
C PRO A 237 -5.70 -25.98 7.69
N GLN A 238 -5.79 -26.48 6.46
CA GLN A 238 -5.78 -27.91 6.17
C GLN A 238 -4.41 -28.54 6.43
N LYS A 239 -3.31 -27.85 6.06
CA LYS A 239 -1.94 -28.32 6.37
C LYS A 239 -1.70 -28.43 7.88
N ALA A 240 -2.43 -27.62 8.66
CA ALA A 240 -2.42 -27.62 10.11
C ALA A 240 -3.29 -28.71 10.76
N GLY A 241 -4.06 -29.47 9.96
CA GLY A 241 -5.05 -30.41 10.47
C GLY A 241 -6.33 -29.77 11.02
N MET A 242 -6.57 -28.48 10.75
CA MET A 242 -7.84 -27.85 11.10
C MET A 242 -8.98 -28.40 10.24
N VAL A 243 -10.17 -28.46 10.82
CA VAL A 243 -11.40 -28.90 10.14
C VAL A 243 -12.38 -27.73 10.00
N PRO A 244 -13.24 -27.72 8.96
CA PRO A 244 -14.27 -26.70 8.84
C PRO A 244 -15.22 -26.71 10.05
N THR A 245 -15.65 -25.53 10.50
CA THR A 245 -16.74 -25.40 11.47
C THR A 245 -18.07 -25.84 10.86
N THR A 246 -19.01 -26.33 11.66
CA THR A 246 -20.33 -26.75 11.14
C THR A 246 -21.20 -25.53 10.80
N PRO A 247 -22.25 -25.66 9.97
CA PRO A 247 -23.16 -24.55 9.65
C PRO A 247 -23.78 -23.88 10.88
N GLU A 248 -24.09 -24.65 11.93
CA GLU A 248 -24.67 -24.16 13.19
C GLU A 248 -23.67 -23.29 13.96
N GLU A 249 -22.39 -23.68 13.98
CA GLU A 249 -21.31 -22.92 14.60
C GLU A 249 -21.04 -21.62 13.84
N ARG A 250 -21.18 -21.64 12.50
CA ARG A 250 -20.99 -20.48 11.61
C ARG A 250 -22.07 -19.40 11.73
N ALA A 251 -23.20 -19.70 12.36
CA ALA A 251 -24.26 -18.71 12.57
C ALA A 251 -23.84 -17.55 13.49
N ASN A 252 -22.77 -17.73 14.27
CA ASN A 252 -22.14 -16.67 15.05
C ASN A 252 -21.15 -15.88 14.17
N SER A 253 -21.35 -14.56 14.07
CA SER A 253 -20.47 -13.66 13.30
C SER A 253 -19.03 -13.59 13.81
N GLU A 254 -18.77 -14.03 15.05
CA GLU A 254 -17.43 -14.12 15.63
C GLU A 254 -16.75 -15.49 15.39
N SER A 255 -17.43 -16.43 14.71
CA SER A 255 -16.89 -17.77 14.46
C SER A 255 -15.94 -17.81 13.26
N SER A 256 -14.80 -18.47 13.42
CA SER A 256 -13.91 -18.83 12.31
C SER A 256 -14.55 -19.90 11.44
N LYS A 257 -14.21 -19.92 10.13
CA LYS A 257 -14.58 -21.01 9.22
C LYS A 257 -13.89 -22.33 9.56
N TRP A 258 -12.88 -22.27 10.43
CA TRP A 258 -11.99 -23.38 10.79
C TRP A 258 -11.85 -23.50 12.31
N LYS A 259 -11.80 -24.74 12.78
CA LYS A 259 -11.51 -25.08 14.18
C LYS A 259 -10.45 -26.18 14.28
N MET A 260 -9.76 -26.21 15.41
CA MET A 260 -8.94 -27.37 15.77
C MET A 260 -9.86 -28.56 16.10
N PRO A 261 -9.55 -29.77 15.65
CA PRO A 261 -10.25 -30.96 16.10
C PRO A 261 -10.06 -31.15 17.62
N PRO A 262 -11.03 -31.78 18.32
CA PRO A 262 -10.84 -32.18 19.70
C PRO A 262 -9.58 -33.05 19.83
N LYS A 263 -8.82 -32.84 20.91
CA LYS A 263 -7.69 -33.71 21.24
C LYS A 263 -8.17 -35.12 21.60
#